data_AF-A0A416JUM3-F1
#
_entry.id   AF-A0A416JUM3-F1
#
_cell.length_a   1.000
_cell.length_b   1.000
_cell.length_c   1.000
_cell.angle_alpha   90.00
_cell.angle_beta   90.00
_cell.angle_gamma   90.00
#
_symmetry.space_group_name_H-M   'P 1'
#
loop_
_entity.id
_entity.type
_entity.pdbx_description
1 polymer ?
#
loop_
_entity_poly.entity_id
_entity_poly.type
_entity_poly.pdbx_seq_one_letter_code
_entity_poly.pdbx_strand_id
1 'polypeptide(L)'
;MGDIHNTQFFRTVQDNKLDVSEVLEQVYAALTEKGYNPVSQIVGYIMSGDPTYITSHKNARSLIMKVERDEILEELLSVYIDAKLKK
;
A
#
# COMPACT_ATOMS: atom_id res chain seq x y z
N MET A 1 17.49 -22.97 -27.34
CA MET A 1 16.08 -22.80 -26.94
C MET A 1 15.93 -23.27 -25.52
N GLY A 2 15.73 -22.34 -24.60
CA GLY A 2 15.64 -22.57 -23.16
C GLY A 2 14.66 -21.58 -22.58
N ASP A 3 13.42 -21.65 -23.08
CA ASP A 3 12.33 -20.75 -22.71
C ASP A 3 11.56 -21.34 -21.54
N ILE A 4 11.83 -20.87 -20.32
CA ILE A 4 10.94 -21.01 -19.16
C ILE A 4 11.16 -19.83 -18.20
N HIS A 5 10.72 -18.65 -18.62
CA HIS A 5 10.43 -17.54 -17.70
C HIS A 5 8.92 -17.28 -17.73
N ASN A 6 8.15 -18.17 -17.10
CA ASN A 6 6.74 -17.90 -16.84
C ASN A 6 6.49 -18.06 -15.35
N THR A 7 6.80 -17.00 -14.60
CA THR A 7 6.41 -16.88 -13.20
C THR A 7 4.89 -16.82 -13.16
N GLN A 8 4.27 -17.92 -12.74
CA GLN A 8 2.82 -17.96 -12.61
C GLN A 8 2.42 -17.10 -11.42
N PHE A 9 1.64 -16.05 -11.68
CA PHE A 9 0.95 -15.29 -10.66
C PHE A 9 -0.07 -16.23 -9.99
N PHE A 10 0.26 -16.72 -8.80
CA PHE A 10 -0.71 -17.32 -7.92
C PHE A 10 -1.65 -16.21 -7.46
N ARG A 11 -2.85 -16.16 -8.04
CA ARG A 11 -3.95 -15.39 -7.48
C ARG A 11 -4.46 -16.15 -6.26
N THR A 12 -3.70 -16.06 -5.16
CA THR A 12 -4.16 -16.51 -3.85
C THR A 12 -5.44 -15.76 -3.54
N VAL A 13 -6.53 -16.51 -3.46
CA VAL A 13 -7.81 -16.05 -2.92
C VAL A 13 -7.50 -15.47 -1.53
N GLN A 14 -7.50 -14.14 -1.42
CA GLN A 14 -7.23 -13.42 -0.17
C GLN A 14 -8.44 -13.58 0.74
N ASP A 15 -8.45 -14.68 1.50
CA ASP A 15 -9.36 -14.88 2.61
C ASP A 15 -8.50 -14.67 3.88
N ASN A 16 -8.57 -13.47 4.49
CA ASN A 16 -7.87 -13.00 5.72
C ASN A 16 -6.64 -12.06 5.60
N LYS A 17 -6.37 -11.43 4.45
CA LYS A 17 -5.52 -10.23 4.46
C LYS A 17 -6.38 -9.01 4.81
N LEU A 18 -5.93 -8.20 5.77
CA LEU A 18 -6.47 -6.84 5.95
C LEU A 18 -6.38 -6.15 4.59
N ASP A 19 -7.51 -5.62 4.10
CA ASP A 19 -7.55 -5.01 2.78
C ASP A 19 -6.62 -3.79 2.79
N VAL A 20 -5.60 -3.83 1.91
CA VAL A 20 -4.61 -2.75 1.75
C VAL A 20 -5.32 -1.42 1.52
N SER A 21 -6.44 -1.44 0.78
CA SER A 21 -7.26 -0.27 0.49
C SER A 21 -7.85 0.34 1.75
N GLU A 22 -8.43 -0.48 2.64
CA GLU A 22 -9.01 -0.03 3.90
C GLU A 22 -7.96 0.56 4.84
N VAL A 23 -6.76 -0.05 4.89
CA VAL A 23 -5.64 0.47 5.68
C VAL A 23 -5.17 1.81 5.12
N LEU A 24 -5.00 1.93 3.81
CA LEU A 24 -4.59 3.19 3.16
C LEU A 24 -5.63 4.30 3.34
N GLU A 25 -6.92 3.99 3.31
CA GLU A 25 -8.00 4.95 3.57
C GLU A 25 -7.91 5.52 4.99
N GLN A 26 -7.75 4.66 6.00
CA GLN A 26 -7.64 5.08 7.40
C GLN A 26 -6.37 5.90 7.65
N VAL A 27 -5.25 5.50 7.04
CA VAL A 27 -3.99 6.26 7.12
C VAL A 27 -4.14 7.62 6.46
N TYR A 28 -4.74 7.68 5.27
CA TYR A 28 -5.00 8.91 4.54
C TYR A 28 -5.83 9.89 5.38
N ALA A 29 -6.93 9.41 5.98
CA ALA A 29 -7.78 10.21 6.84
C ALA A 29 -7.03 10.74 8.06
N ALA A 30 -6.26 9.89 8.74
CA ALA A 30 -5.48 10.27 9.92
C ALA A 30 -4.40 11.31 9.60
N LEU A 31 -3.69 11.17 8.47
CA LEU A 31 -2.68 12.12 8.00
C LEU A 31 -3.31 13.47 7.64
N THR A 32 -4.44 13.44 6.94
CA THR A 32 -5.19 14.63 6.53
C THR A 32 -5.70 15.41 7.75
N GLU A 33 -6.28 14.73 8.73
CA GLU A 33 -6.77 15.37 9.97
C GLU A 33 -5.66 16.03 10.78
N LYS A 34 -4.44 15.51 10.71
CA LYS A 34 -3.28 16.09 11.39
C LYS A 34 -2.57 17.16 10.56
N GLY A 35 -3.04 17.45 9.35
CA GLY A 35 -2.47 18.47 8.47
C GLY A 35 -1.16 18.04 7.80
N TYR A 36 -0.87 16.74 7.74
CA TYR A 36 0.25 16.22 6.95
C TYR A 36 -0.15 16.08 5.49
N ASN A 37 0.82 16.12 4.57
CA ASN A 37 0.61 15.70 3.18
C ASN A 37 0.58 14.16 3.14
N PRO A 38 -0.58 13.51 2.87
CA PRO A 38 -0.67 12.07 2.98
C PRO A 38 0.22 11.33 1.97
N VAL A 39 0.29 11.84 0.74
CA VAL A 39 1.09 11.24 -0.34
C VAL A 39 2.57 11.23 0.03
N SER A 40 3.13 12.37 0.44
CA SER A 40 4.54 12.46 0.81
C SER A 40 4.90 11.55 1.98
N GLN A 41 4.02 11.42 2.97
CA GLN A 41 4.26 10.58 4.14
C GLN A 41 4.18 9.09 3.81
N ILE A 42 3.17 8.67 3.03
CA ILE A 42 3.02 7.28 2.60
C ILE A 42 4.20 6.88 1.70
N VAL A 43 4.61 7.73 0.76
CA VAL A 43 5.80 7.48 -0.08
C VAL A 43 7.06 7.37 0.78
N GLY A 44 7.24 8.28 1.75
CA GLY A 44 8.35 8.22 2.70
C GLY A 44 8.41 6.91 3.48
N TYR A 45 7.27 6.44 3.98
CA TYR A 45 7.13 5.15 4.66
C TYR A 45 7.47 3.96 3.75
N ILE A 46 6.92 3.89 2.53
CA ILE A 46 7.16 2.78 1.61
C ILE A 46 8.67 2.67 1.30
N MET A 47 9.31 3.80 0.97
CA MET A 47 10.73 3.84 0.59
C MET A 47 11.68 3.54 1.74
N SER A 48 11.43 4.11 2.93
CA SER A 48 12.35 3.99 4.08
C SER A 48 12.05 2.80 4.99
N GLY A 49 10.79 2.36 5.05
CA GLY A 49 10.29 1.43 6.06
C GLY A 49 10.14 2.06 7.45
N ASP A 50 10.39 3.36 7.61
CA ASP A 50 10.32 4.03 8.90
C ASP A 50 8.87 4.43 9.23
N PRO A 51 8.23 3.83 10.27
CA PRO A 51 6.85 4.12 10.63
C PRO A 51 6.65 5.54 11.22
N THR A 52 7.71 6.31 11.48
CA THR A 52 7.60 7.68 11.99
C THR A 52 7.00 8.65 10.99
N TYR A 53 7.08 8.37 9.68
CA TYR A 53 6.38 9.10 8.63
C TYR A 53 4.85 9.08 8.82
N ILE A 54 4.33 8.03 9.46
CA ILE A 54 2.89 7.86 9.67
C ILE A 54 2.54 8.29 11.09
N THR A 55 1.50 9.10 11.23
CA THR A 55 1.01 9.55 12.54
C THR A 55 0.46 8.38 13.37
N SER A 56 0.61 8.44 14.70
CA SER A 56 -0.07 7.50 15.62
C SER A 56 -1.55 7.81 15.82
N HIS A 57 -2.05 8.94 15.29
CA HIS A 57 -3.46 9.30 15.35
C HIS A 57 -4.35 8.20 14.77
N LYS A 58 -5.46 7.90 15.44
CA LYS A 58 -6.42 6.84 15.04
C LYS A 58 -5.77 5.48 14.75
N ASN A 59 -4.67 5.15 15.43
CA ASN A 59 -3.92 3.92 15.21
C ASN A 59 -3.33 3.76 13.79
N ALA A 60 -3.25 4.82 12.98
CA ALA A 60 -2.81 4.73 11.59
C ALA A 60 -1.42 4.09 11.43
N ARG A 61 -0.46 4.47 12.29
CA ARG A 61 0.87 3.85 12.32
C ARG A 61 0.81 2.35 12.58
N SER A 62 0.00 1.90 13.54
CA SER A 62 -0.10 0.47 13.84
C SER A 62 -0.86 -0.30 12.76
N LEU A 63 -1.76 0.35 12.03
CA LEU A 63 -2.50 -0.25 10.91
C LEU A 63 -1.60 -0.50 9.72
N ILE A 64 -0.85 0.51 9.28
CA ILE A 64 0.01 0.39 8.09
C ILE A 64 1.18 -0.58 8.29
N MET A 65 1.61 -0.80 9.52
CA MET A 65 2.63 -1.80 9.87
C MET A 65 2.13 -3.25 9.83
N LYS A 66 0.82 -3.48 9.70
CA LYS A 66 0.24 -4.82 9.53
C LYS A 66 0.19 -5.29 8.07
N VAL A 67 0.56 -4.40 7.15
CA VAL A 67 0.57 -4.64 5.72
C VAL A 67 2.00 -4.57 5.23
N GLU A 68 2.41 -5.51 4.40
CA GLU A 68 3.73 -5.49 3.78
C GLU A 68 3.84 -4.34 2.78
N ARG A 69 5.02 -3.72 2.70
CA ARG A 69 5.22 -2.49 1.91
C ARG A 69 5.17 -2.74 0.41
N ASP A 70 5.59 -3.92 -0.03
CA ASP A 70 5.49 -4.37 -1.41
C ASP A 70 4.03 -4.58 -1.82
N GLU A 71 3.17 -5.08 -0.93
CA GLU A 71 1.72 -5.18 -1.19
C GLU A 71 1.07 -3.80 -1.37
N ILE A 72 1.47 -2.82 -0.56
CA ILE A 72 1.03 -1.42 -0.74
C ILE A 72 1.45 -0.90 -2.12
N LEU A 73 2.70 -1.14 -2.52
CA LEU A 73 3.22 -0.66 -3.80
C LEU A 73 2.58 -1.37 -5.00
N GLU A 74 2.36 -2.69 -4.90
CA GLU A 74 1.70 -3.49 -5.92
C GLU A 74 0.27 -3.01 -6.15
N GLU A 75 -0.51 -2.80 -5.09
CA GLU A 75 -1.88 -2.29 -5.17
C GLU A 75 -1.91 -0.91 -5.84
N LEU A 76 -1.06 0.03 -5.41
CA LEU A 76 -0.98 1.37 -5.99
C LEU A 76 -0.64 1.35 -7.49
N LEU A 77 0.29 0.48 -7.90
CA LEU A 77 0.68 0.36 -9.30
C LEU A 77 -0.42 -0.32 -10.13
N SER A 78 -1.07 -1.35 -9.59
CA SER A 78 -2.21 -2.03 -10.21
C SER A 78 -3.34 -1.04 -10.51
N VAL A 79 -3.74 -0.24 -9.51
CA VAL A 79 -4.77 0.80 -9.66
C VAL A 79 -4.35 1.85 -10.70
N TYR A 80 -3.08 2.27 -10.73
CA TYR A 80 -2.61 3.22 -11.73
C TYR A 80 -2.72 2.65 -13.16
N ILE A 81 -2.28 1.41 -13.37
CA ILE A 81 -2.35 0.73 -14.67
C ILE A 81 -3.81 0.62 -15.12
N ASP A 82 -4.70 0.19 -14.23
CA ASP A 82 -6.12 0.03 -14.53
C ASP A 82 -6.81 1.37 -14.80
N ALA A 83 -6.47 2.42 -14.06
CA ALA A 83 -7.08 3.75 -14.21
C ALA A 83 -6.53 4.56 -15.39
N LYS A 84 -5.28 4.33 -15.82
CA LYS A 84 -4.60 5.20 -16.80
C LYS A 84 -4.16 4.50 -18.09
N LEU A 85 -3.86 3.20 -18.05
CA LEU A 85 -3.21 2.50 -19.16
C LEU A 85 -4.11 1.47 -19.83
N LYS A 86 -4.92 0.72 -19.07
CA LYS A 86 -5.95 -0.17 -19.63
C LYS A 86 -7.17 0.68 -19.99
N LYS A 87 -7.18 1.18 -21.23
CA LYS A 87 -8.38 1.77 -21.86
C LYS A 87 -9.16 0.70 -22.61
#